data_AF-A0A921MFS2-F1
#
_entry.id   AF-A0A921MFS2-F1
#
_cell.length_a   1.000
_cell.length_b   1.000
_cell.length_c   1.000
_cell.angle_alpha   90.00
_cell.angle_beta   90.00
_cell.angle_gamma   90.00
#
_symmetry.space_group_name_H-M   'P 1'
#
loop_
_entity.id
_entity.type
_entity.pdbx_description
1 polymer ?
#
loop_
_entity_poly.entity_id
_entity_poly.type
_entity_poly.pdbx_seq_one_letter_code
_entity_poly.pdbx_strand_id
1 'polypeptide(L)'
;ELAAAITVRVLAIGVPALVALVGIDPTRLADALGQIARLPARFVVGALAAVRLAGVLAADHRSLARARRARGLGDSRSLRGALSLPFALVVAAVRRGTMLATAMEARAFGTGERTWARPSRLRRRDAVAIACALGVSLAAVGLAVATGAFRLVGAGG
;
A
#
# COMPACT_ATOMS: atom_id res chain seq x y z
N GLU A 1 27.28 3.41 22.12
CA GLU A 1 26.15 4.38 22.11
C GLU A 1 25.47 4.56 20.75
N LEU A 2 26.17 4.83 19.65
CA LEU A 2 25.55 5.12 18.34
C LEU A 2 24.61 4.00 17.82
N ALA A 3 25.01 2.74 17.97
CA ALA A 3 24.17 1.60 17.57
C ALA A 3 22.86 1.54 18.36
N ALA A 4 22.90 1.79 19.67
CA ALA A 4 21.71 1.78 20.52
C ALA A 4 20.74 2.91 20.12
N ALA A 5 21.26 4.11 19.84
CA ALA A 5 20.46 5.24 19.39
C ALA A 5 19.79 4.97 18.02
N ILE A 6 20.51 4.38 17.06
CA ILE A 6 19.96 4.02 15.76
C ILE A 6 18.87 2.96 15.91
N THR A 7 19.11 1.93 16.72
CA THR A 7 18.12 0.86 16.96
C THR A 7 16.84 1.43 17.58
N VAL A 8 16.95 2.29 18.59
CA VAL A 8 15.80 2.97 19.19
C VAL A 8 15.06 3.84 18.17
N ARG A 9 15.78 4.56 17.31
CA ARG A 9 15.17 5.38 16.25
C ARG A 9 14.39 4.55 15.23
N VAL A 10 14.98 3.44 14.79
CA VAL A 10 14.34 2.52 13.85
C VAL A 10 13.09 1.90 14.47
N LEU A 11 13.12 1.50 15.74
CA LEU A 11 11.94 0.99 16.44
C LEU A 11 10.87 2.07 16.63
N ALA A 12 11.27 3.27 17.04
CA ALA A 12 10.38 4.40 17.27
C ALA A 12 9.63 4.83 16.00
N ILE A 13 10.26 4.73 14.82
CA ILE A 13 9.63 5.04 13.53
C ILE A 13 8.92 3.81 12.95
N GLY A 14 9.55 2.65 13.03
CA GLY A 14 9.11 1.42 12.38
C GLY A 14 7.88 0.80 13.02
N VAL A 15 7.80 0.79 14.36
CA VAL A 15 6.65 0.18 15.06
C VAL A 15 5.34 0.92 14.76
N PRO A 16 5.26 2.26 14.88
CA PRO A 16 4.04 2.99 14.50
C PRO A 16 3.70 2.84 13.02
N ALA A 17 4.72 2.88 12.14
CA ALA A 17 4.52 2.72 10.71
C ALA A 17 3.90 1.35 10.38
N LEU A 18 4.40 0.27 11.00
CA LEU A 18 3.87 -1.08 10.80
C LEU A 18 2.45 -1.23 11.36
N VAL A 19 2.19 -0.72 12.57
CA VAL A 19 0.86 -0.75 13.19
C VAL A 19 -0.15 0.01 12.34
N ALA A 20 0.23 1.19 11.83
CA ALA A 20 -0.59 1.95 10.90
C ALA A 20 -0.85 1.16 9.62
N LEU A 21 0.19 0.57 9.02
CA LEU A 21 0.07 -0.18 7.77
C LEU A 21 -0.87 -1.40 7.90
N VAL A 22 -0.79 -2.14 9.01
CA VAL A 22 -1.65 -3.31 9.27
C VAL A 22 -3.10 -2.90 9.54
N GLY A 23 -3.33 -1.71 10.12
CA GLY A 23 -4.67 -1.21 10.41
C GLY A 23 -5.37 -0.51 9.23
N ILE A 24 -4.68 -0.27 8.11
CA ILE A 24 -5.25 0.42 6.96
C ILE A 24 -6.09 -0.53 6.12
N ASP A 25 -7.41 -0.31 6.15
CA ASP A 25 -8.33 -0.91 5.18
C ASP A 25 -8.14 -0.24 3.80
N PRO A 26 -7.68 -0.96 2.77
CA PRO A 26 -7.40 -0.36 1.45
C PRO A 26 -8.66 0.24 0.81
N THR A 27 -9.83 -0.32 1.10
CA THR A 27 -11.13 0.22 0.66
C THR A 27 -11.41 1.58 1.30
N ARG A 28 -11.20 1.73 2.61
CA ARG A 28 -11.44 3.01 3.31
C ARG A 28 -10.47 4.09 2.83
N LEU A 29 -9.21 3.72 2.59
CA LEU A 29 -8.22 4.61 2.03
C LEU A 29 -8.62 5.08 0.62
N ALA A 30 -9.06 4.16 -0.24
CA ALA A 30 -9.56 4.49 -1.56
C ALA A 30 -10.78 5.43 -1.50
N ASP A 31 -11.76 5.12 -0.63
CA ASP A 31 -12.94 5.98 -0.44
C ASP A 31 -12.55 7.38 0.05
N ALA A 32 -11.58 7.47 0.98
CA ALA A 32 -11.03 8.75 1.45
C ALA A 32 -10.31 9.53 0.34
N LEU A 33 -9.52 8.87 -0.51
CA LEU A 33 -8.86 9.52 -1.65
C LEU A 33 -9.87 10.08 -2.66
N GLY A 34 -10.95 9.33 -2.93
CA GLY A 34 -12.01 9.75 -3.84
C GLY A 34 -12.87 10.90 -3.29
N GLN A 35 -13.18 10.89 -1.98
CA GLN A 35 -14.12 11.84 -1.38
C GLN A 35 -13.45 13.06 -0.73
N ILE A 36 -12.33 12.86 -0.03
CA ILE A 36 -11.65 13.92 0.73
C ILE A 36 -10.60 14.61 -0.16
N ALA A 37 -9.70 13.82 -0.76
CA ALA A 37 -8.66 14.36 -1.63
C ALA A 37 -9.19 14.69 -3.05
N ARG A 38 -10.45 14.34 -3.35
CA ARG A 38 -11.13 14.61 -4.63
C ARG A 38 -10.34 14.13 -5.85
N LEU A 39 -9.64 13.01 -5.74
CA LEU A 39 -8.95 12.41 -6.87
C LEU A 39 -9.97 11.89 -7.91
N PRO A 40 -9.62 11.89 -9.22
CA PRO A 40 -10.50 11.35 -10.24
C PRO A 40 -10.83 9.87 -9.98
N ALA A 41 -12.13 9.56 -9.88
CA ALA A 41 -12.63 8.24 -9.46
C ALA A 41 -12.06 7.06 -10.28
N ARG A 42 -11.74 7.29 -11.56
CA ARG A 42 -11.10 6.30 -12.44
C ARG A 42 -9.78 5.76 -11.88
N PHE A 43 -8.94 6.65 -11.32
CA PHE A 43 -7.64 6.26 -10.78
C PHE A 43 -7.79 5.55 -9.44
N VAL A 44 -8.67 6.05 -8.57
CA VAL A 44 -8.91 5.47 -7.25
C VAL A 44 -9.44 4.03 -7.34
N VAL A 45 -10.44 3.80 -8.19
CA VAL A 45 -11.03 2.46 -8.36
C VAL A 45 -10.07 1.53 -9.10
N GLY A 46 -9.34 2.03 -10.09
CA GLY A 46 -8.29 1.26 -10.76
C GLY A 46 -7.19 0.82 -9.79
N ALA A 47 -6.73 1.72 -8.93
CA ALA A 47 -5.74 1.42 -7.90
C ALA A 47 -6.27 0.41 -6.87
N LEU A 48 -7.50 0.59 -6.37
CA LEU A 48 -8.13 -0.35 -5.45
C LEU A 48 -8.30 -1.75 -6.09
N ALA A 49 -8.72 -1.79 -7.35
CA ALA A 49 -8.83 -3.03 -8.12
C ALA A 49 -7.47 -3.72 -8.25
N ALA A 50 -6.40 -2.96 -8.53
CA ALA A 50 -5.04 -3.49 -8.61
C ALA A 50 -4.57 -4.08 -7.28
N VAL A 51 -4.77 -3.37 -6.15
CA VAL A 51 -4.43 -3.88 -4.80
C VAL A 51 -5.17 -5.19 -4.51
N ARG A 52 -6.47 -5.26 -4.83
CA ARG A 52 -7.25 -6.48 -4.64
C ARG A 52 -6.79 -7.62 -5.55
N LEU A 53 -6.47 -7.31 -6.81
CA LEU A 53 -5.99 -8.27 -7.79
C LEU A 53 -4.60 -8.81 -7.42
N ALA A 54 -3.74 -8.01 -6.77
CA ALA A 54 -2.43 -8.46 -6.29
C ALA A 54 -2.54 -9.64 -5.30
N GLY A 55 -3.51 -9.60 -4.38
CA GLY A 55 -3.78 -10.71 -3.47
C GLY A 55 -4.25 -11.98 -4.20
N VAL A 56 -5.04 -11.81 -5.25
CA VAL A 56 -5.47 -12.92 -6.14
C VAL A 56 -4.27 -13.51 -6.87
N LEU A 57 -3.41 -12.68 -7.47
CA LEU A 57 -2.18 -13.13 -8.15
C LEU A 57 -1.23 -13.85 -7.20
N ALA A 58 -1.11 -13.41 -5.94
CA ALA A 58 -0.30 -14.10 -4.95
C ALA A 58 -0.84 -15.50 -4.63
N ALA A 59 -2.17 -15.69 -4.65
CA ALA A 59 -2.77 -17.01 -4.55
C ALA A 59 -2.51 -17.84 -5.80
N ASP A 60 -2.67 -17.26 -7.00
CA ASP A 60 -2.40 -17.94 -8.28
C ASP A 60 -0.94 -18.38 -8.39
N HIS A 61 0.01 -17.52 -7.99
CA HIS A 61 1.43 -17.84 -7.99
C HIS A 61 1.71 -19.09 -7.16
N ARG A 62 1.13 -19.16 -5.95
CA ARG A 62 1.27 -20.34 -5.08
C ARG A 62 0.64 -21.58 -5.70
N SER A 63 -0.53 -21.47 -6.32
CA SER A 63 -1.21 -22.58 -6.98
C SER A 63 -0.46 -23.09 -8.21
N LEU A 64 -0.02 -22.19 -9.09
CA LEU A 64 0.77 -22.52 -10.27
C LEU A 64 2.13 -23.11 -9.87
N ALA A 65 2.83 -22.53 -8.91
CA ALA A 65 4.11 -23.06 -8.43
C ALA A 65 3.98 -24.49 -7.88
N ARG A 66 2.87 -24.82 -7.19
CA ARG A 66 2.60 -26.19 -6.73
C ARG A 66 2.27 -27.14 -7.89
N ALA A 67 1.40 -26.72 -8.81
CA ALA A 67 1.05 -27.52 -9.98
C ALA A 67 2.26 -27.83 -10.87
N ARG A 68 3.17 -26.87 -11.03
CA ARG A 68 4.41 -27.07 -11.80
C ARG A 68 5.38 -28.03 -11.14
N ARG A 69 5.53 -27.97 -9.82
CA ARG A 69 6.32 -28.95 -9.06
C ARG A 69 5.76 -30.36 -9.22
N ALA A 70 4.44 -30.54 -9.18
CA ALA A 70 3.80 -31.84 -9.42
C ALA A 70 4.04 -32.39 -10.84
N ARG A 71 4.21 -31.52 -11.83
CA ARG A 71 4.51 -31.89 -13.23
C ARG A 71 6.00 -32.08 -13.52
N GLY A 72 6.87 -32.02 -12.49
CA GLY A 72 8.33 -32.06 -12.67
C GLY A 72 8.93 -30.81 -13.33
N LEU A 73 8.15 -29.74 -13.52
CA LEU A 73 8.55 -28.49 -14.17
C LEU A 73 9.23 -27.51 -13.20
N GLY A 74 9.79 -28.01 -12.10
CA GLY A 74 10.38 -27.22 -11.02
C GLY A 74 11.84 -26.83 -11.23
N ASP A 75 12.44 -27.20 -12.37
CA ASP A 75 13.85 -26.96 -12.60
C ASP A 75 14.12 -25.51 -13.03
N SER A 76 14.35 -24.65 -12.03
CA SER A 76 14.67 -23.22 -12.22
C SER A 76 16.03 -22.99 -12.87
N ARG A 77 16.83 -24.04 -13.11
CA ARG A 77 18.16 -23.93 -13.73
C ARG A 77 18.11 -23.51 -15.19
N SER A 78 16.98 -23.71 -15.87
CA SER A 78 16.77 -23.22 -17.24
C SER A 78 16.12 -21.84 -17.22
N LEU A 79 16.64 -20.91 -18.03
CA LEU A 79 16.04 -19.59 -18.25
C LEU A 79 14.56 -19.70 -18.67
N ARG A 80 14.22 -20.71 -19.48
CA ARG A 80 12.82 -20.99 -19.88
C ARG A 80 11.98 -21.45 -18.69
N GLY A 81 12.55 -22.23 -17.77
CA GLY A 81 11.90 -22.66 -16.53
C GLY A 81 11.60 -21.49 -15.59
N ALA A 82 12.59 -20.60 -15.44
CA ALA A 82 12.48 -19.39 -14.62
C ALA A 82 11.43 -18.40 -15.15
N LEU A 83 11.35 -18.20 -16.47
CA LEU A 83 10.43 -17.23 -17.09
C LEU A 83 9.00 -17.75 -17.29
N SER A 84 8.80 -19.06 -17.30
CA SER A 84 7.49 -19.64 -17.64
C SER A 84 6.44 -19.49 -16.54
N LEU A 85 6.81 -19.42 -15.27
CA LEU A 85 5.88 -19.13 -14.16
C LEU A 85 5.42 -17.67 -14.17
N PRO A 86 6.32 -16.67 -14.19
CA PRO A 86 5.92 -15.27 -14.28
C PRO A 86 5.18 -14.98 -15.59
N PHE A 87 5.56 -15.59 -16.72
CA PHE A 87 4.81 -15.47 -17.97
C PHE A 87 3.37 -15.96 -17.83
N ALA A 88 3.16 -17.15 -17.25
CA ALA A 88 1.81 -17.67 -17.00
C ALA A 88 0.99 -16.74 -16.09
N LEU A 89 1.63 -16.12 -15.09
CA LEU A 89 0.98 -15.14 -14.23
C LEU A 89 0.62 -13.85 -14.97
N VAL A 90 1.49 -13.34 -15.83
CA VAL A 90 1.20 -12.16 -16.67
C VAL A 90 0.00 -12.45 -17.58
N VAL A 91 -0.04 -13.60 -18.23
CA VAL A 91 -1.19 -13.99 -19.08
C VAL A 91 -2.48 -14.08 -18.26
N ALA A 92 -2.43 -14.70 -17.08
CA ALA A 92 -3.59 -14.80 -16.19
C ALA A 92 -4.06 -13.42 -15.68
N ALA A 93 -3.12 -12.50 -15.43
CA ALA A 93 -3.40 -11.13 -15.03
C ALA A 93 -4.05 -10.33 -16.16
N VAL A 94 -3.50 -10.39 -17.38
CA VAL A 94 -4.05 -9.71 -18.56
C VAL A 94 -5.47 -10.19 -18.83
N ARG A 95 -5.71 -11.50 -18.86
CA ARG A 95 -7.05 -12.07 -19.09
C ARG A 95 -8.07 -11.58 -18.07
N ARG A 96 -7.71 -11.56 -16.77
CA ARG A 96 -8.59 -11.04 -15.72
C ARG A 96 -8.79 -9.53 -15.81
N GLY A 97 -7.75 -8.78 -16.14
CA GLY A 97 -7.80 -7.34 -16.35
C GLY A 97 -8.77 -6.98 -17.48
N THR A 98 -8.69 -7.66 -18.62
CA THR A 98 -9.60 -7.46 -19.75
C THR A 98 -11.04 -7.76 -19.36
N MET A 99 -11.30 -8.89 -18.68
CA MET A 99 -12.65 -9.23 -18.21
C MET A 99 -13.20 -8.21 -17.20
N LEU A 100 -12.35 -7.64 -16.35
CA LEU A 100 -12.75 -6.59 -15.42
C LEU A 100 -13.05 -5.29 -16.17
N ALA A 101 -12.22 -4.91 -17.13
CA ALA A 101 -12.41 -3.70 -17.94
C ALA A 101 -13.73 -3.77 -18.72
N THR A 102 -14.00 -4.88 -19.41
CA THR A 102 -15.27 -5.07 -20.14
C THR A 102 -16.48 -5.06 -19.20
N ALA A 103 -16.37 -5.67 -18.01
CA ALA A 103 -17.44 -5.61 -17.01
C ALA A 103 -17.65 -4.19 -16.45
N MET A 104 -16.59 -3.38 -16.36
CA MET A 104 -16.68 -1.98 -15.92
C MET A 104 -17.33 -1.10 -17.00
N GLU A 105 -16.92 -1.25 -18.26
CA GLU A 105 -17.54 -0.57 -19.40
C GLU A 105 -19.02 -0.91 -19.54
N ALA A 106 -19.39 -2.19 -19.39
CA ALA A 106 -20.78 -2.64 -19.41
C ALA A 106 -21.65 -2.02 -18.29
N ARG A 107 -21.04 -1.57 -17.19
CA ARG A 107 -21.71 -0.85 -16.09
C ARG A 107 -21.65 0.67 -16.26
N ALA A 108 -21.28 1.16 -17.44
CA ALA A 108 -21.14 2.58 -17.74
C ALA A 108 -20.11 3.26 -16.81
N PHE A 109 -19.05 2.54 -16.42
CA PHE A 109 -18.02 3.10 -15.55
C PHE A 109 -17.29 4.25 -16.27
N GLY A 110 -17.36 5.45 -15.71
CA GLY A 110 -16.72 6.65 -16.28
C GLY A 110 -17.68 7.56 -17.06
N THR A 111 -18.96 7.19 -17.17
CA THR A 111 -20.00 8.06 -17.74
C THR A 111 -20.90 8.61 -16.63
N GLY A 112 -21.01 9.94 -16.52
CA GLY A 112 -21.92 10.63 -15.59
C GLY A 112 -21.36 10.88 -14.18
N GLU A 113 -22.17 11.52 -13.34
CA GLU A 113 -21.85 11.81 -11.95
C GLU A 113 -21.93 10.55 -11.08
N ARG A 114 -20.91 10.34 -10.24
CA ARG A 114 -20.73 9.10 -9.48
C ARG A 114 -21.20 9.28 -8.04
N THR A 115 -22.15 8.46 -7.60
CA THR A 115 -22.57 8.37 -6.19
C THR A 115 -21.76 7.31 -5.45
N TRP A 116 -21.30 7.63 -4.23
CA TRP A 116 -20.44 6.74 -3.43
C TRP A 116 -21.27 5.94 -2.43
N ALA A 117 -21.11 4.62 -2.42
CA ALA A 117 -21.90 3.72 -1.58
C ALA A 117 -21.61 3.83 -0.07
N ARG A 118 -20.41 4.30 0.32
CA ARG A 118 -20.06 4.56 1.74
C ARG A 118 -19.50 5.97 1.87
N PRO A 119 -20.06 6.82 2.74
CA PRO A 119 -19.48 8.12 3.03
C PRO A 119 -18.20 7.94 3.85
N SER A 120 -17.07 8.41 3.33
CA SER A 120 -15.81 8.52 4.06
C SER A 120 -15.86 9.80 4.91
N ARG A 121 -16.11 9.64 6.20
CA ARG A 121 -16.14 10.74 7.17
C ARG A 121 -14.88 10.69 8.02
N LEU A 122 -14.16 11.81 8.10
CA LEU A 122 -13.14 12.02 9.12
C LEU A 122 -13.82 11.89 10.49
N ARG A 123 -13.37 10.93 11.29
CA ARG A 123 -13.91 10.73 12.64
C ARG A 123 -13.07 11.52 13.63
N ARG A 124 -13.67 11.89 14.77
CA ARG A 124 -12.94 12.52 15.89
C ARG A 124 -11.70 11.72 16.33
N ARG A 125 -11.70 10.39 16.13
CA ARG A 125 -10.54 9.53 16.40
C ARG A 125 -9.33 9.87 15.51
N ASP A 126 -9.56 10.28 14.26
CA ASP A 126 -8.51 10.69 13.34
C ASP A 126 -7.90 12.03 13.81
N ALA A 127 -8.73 12.96 14.31
CA ALA A 127 -8.26 14.22 14.89
C ALA A 127 -7.44 13.99 16.18
N VAL A 128 -7.88 13.08 17.06
CA VAL A 128 -7.12 12.71 18.26
C VAL A 128 -5.80 12.03 17.90
N ALA A 129 -5.79 11.15 16.90
CA ALA A 129 -4.56 10.51 16.42
C ALA A 129 -3.57 11.54 15.85
N ILE A 130 -4.05 12.49 15.05
CA ILE A 130 -3.24 13.61 14.52
C ILE A 130 -2.71 14.47 15.68
N ALA A 131 -3.55 14.81 16.67
CA ALA A 131 -3.15 15.59 17.82
C ALA A 131 -2.08 14.88 18.67
N CYS A 132 -2.24 13.57 18.92
CA CYS A 132 -1.22 12.78 19.60
C CYS A 132 0.09 12.71 18.79
N ALA A 133 0.01 12.49 17.48
CA ALA A 133 1.20 12.45 16.62
C ALA A 133 1.95 13.80 16.59
N LEU A 134 1.21 14.91 16.51
CA LEU A 134 1.76 16.26 16.63
C LEU A 134 2.37 16.49 18.01
N GLY A 135 1.68 16.07 19.08
CA GLY A 135 2.17 16.19 20.45
C GLY A 135 3.48 15.43 20.67
N VAL A 136 3.56 14.18 20.19
CA VAL A 136 4.80 13.37 20.26
C VAL A 136 5.92 14.01 19.41
N SER A 137 5.61 14.50 18.21
CA SER A 137 6.59 15.15 17.33
C SER A 137 7.14 16.43 17.95
N LEU A 138 6.27 17.28 18.51
CA LEU A 138 6.65 18.53 19.18
C LEU A 138 7.43 18.24 20.47
N ALA A 139 7.05 17.22 21.25
CA ALA A 139 7.80 16.80 22.43
C ALA A 139 9.21 16.31 22.07
N ALA A 140 9.33 15.52 20.99
CA ALA A 140 10.63 15.04 20.52
C ALA A 140 11.53 16.18 20.02
N VAL A 141 10.97 17.15 19.28
CA VAL A 141 11.69 18.36 18.85
C VAL A 141 12.08 19.21 20.07
N GLY A 142 11.17 19.40 21.03
CA GLY A 142 11.42 20.16 22.25
C GLY A 142 12.54 19.55 23.10
N LEU A 143 12.57 18.22 23.22
CA LEU A 143 13.64 17.50 23.92
C LEU A 143 14.98 17.62 23.18
N ALA A 144 14.97 17.58 21.85
CA ALA A 144 16.18 17.76 21.03
C ALA A 144 16.76 19.19 21.12
N VAL A 145 15.88 20.20 21.23
CA VAL A 145 16.29 21.59 21.45
C VAL A 145 16.81 21.78 22.88
N ALA A 146 16.11 21.27 23.89
CA ALA A 146 16.47 21.40 25.30
C ALA A 146 17.79 20.67 25.67
N THR A 147 18.10 19.57 24.99
CA THR A 147 19.36 18.82 25.19
C THR A 147 20.55 19.40 24.43
N GLY A 148 20.37 20.50 23.67
CA GLY A 148 21.44 21.13 22.89
C GLY A 148 21.93 20.30 21.70
N ALA A 149 21.28 19.18 21.40
CA ALA A 149 21.63 18.27 20.31
C ALA A 149 21.10 18.73 18.93
N PHE A 150 20.50 19.91 18.85
CA PHE A 150 19.93 20.48 17.64
C PHE A 150 21.03 20.98 16.69
N ARG A 151 21.67 20.06 15.96
CA ARG A 151 22.55 20.42 14.83
C ARG A 151 21.69 20.74 13.61
N LEU A 152 21.51 22.03 13.33
CA LEU A 152 20.98 22.53 12.06
C LEU A 152 21.88 22.01 10.93
N VAL A 153 21.36 21.06 10.15
CA VAL A 153 22.00 20.56 8.93
C VAL A 153 21.98 21.71 7.91
N GLY A 154 23.00 22.56 7.96
CA GLY A 154 23.13 23.73 7.08
C GLY A 154 24.14 24.80 7.50
N ALA A 155 24.69 24.79 8.71
CA ALA A 155 25.73 25.74 9.12
C ALA A 155 27.11 25.05 9.22
N GLY A 156 27.77 24.91 8.07
CA GLY A 156 29.15 24.47 7.96
C GLY A 156 29.60 24.69 6.52
N GLY A 157 30.21 25.86 6.27
CA GLY A 157 31.07 26.07 5.11
C GLY A 157 32.38 25.30 5.24
#